data_AF-A0A7G5IL47-F1
#
_entry.id   AF-A0A7G5IL47-F1
#
_cell.length_a   1.000
_cell.length_b   1.000
_cell.length_c   1.000
_cell.angle_alpha   90.00
_cell.angle_beta   90.00
_cell.angle_gamma   90.00
#
_symmetry.space_group_name_H-M   'P 1'
#
loop_
_entity.id
_entity.type
_entity.pdbx_description
1 polymer ?
#
loop_
_entity_poly.entity_id
_entity_poly.type
_entity_poly.pdbx_seq_one_letter_code
_entity_poly.pdbx_strand_id
1 'polypeptide(L)'
;MTEPEPPVGLAGLGAEVGALAADVALLVRSEARMAVQEVSDNVTKFRGGAVRMLVGGSLLAFGGVLLMVAAILLLAQFIGLLPALVAVAVLLFLIGGALLSSGRARLAGARLVPGVSIARARQDVARIAERVGA
;
A
#
# COMPACT_ATOMS: atom_id res chain seq x y z
N MET A 1 50.65 -43.29 28.30
CA MET A 1 50.45 -41.93 28.82
C MET A 1 49.22 -41.38 28.12
N THR A 2 48.11 -41.33 28.84
CA THR A 2 46.77 -40.93 28.36
C THR A 2 46.68 -39.41 28.33
N GLU A 3 46.37 -38.82 27.18
CA GLU A 3 46.01 -37.39 27.08
C GLU A 3 44.70 -37.12 27.84
N PRO A 4 44.55 -35.95 28.50
CA PRO A 4 43.32 -35.61 29.18
C PRO A 4 42.26 -35.17 28.15
N GLU A 5 41.15 -35.91 28.08
CA GLU A 5 39.95 -35.48 27.36
C GLU A 5 39.46 -34.12 27.89
N PRO A 6 39.04 -33.18 27.02
CA PRO A 6 38.45 -31.94 27.47
C PRO A 6 37.19 -32.26 28.28
N PRO A 7 36.95 -31.60 29.42
CA PRO A 7 35.75 -31.84 30.20
C PRO A 7 34.54 -31.42 29.36
N VAL A 8 33.78 -32.41 28.86
CA VAL A 8 32.44 -32.21 28.31
C VAL A 8 31.52 -31.87 29.49
N GLY A 9 31.69 -30.66 30.02
CA GLY A 9 30.90 -30.09 31.10
C GLY A 9 29.80 -29.21 30.54
N LEU A 10 28.70 -29.08 31.29
CA LEU A 10 27.53 -28.23 31.04
C LEU A 10 27.85 -26.80 30.55
N ALA A 11 29.07 -26.30 30.82
CA ALA A 11 29.59 -25.04 30.31
C ALA A 11 29.80 -25.01 28.78
N GLY A 12 30.23 -26.11 28.15
CA GLY A 12 30.42 -26.21 26.69
C GLY A 12 29.09 -26.26 25.94
N LEU A 13 28.11 -27.03 26.45
CA LEU A 13 26.74 -27.04 25.93
C LEU A 13 26.06 -25.66 26.08
N GLY A 14 26.31 -24.96 27.19
CA GLY A 14 25.84 -23.59 27.38
C GLY A 14 26.47 -22.59 26.39
N ALA A 15 27.74 -22.78 26.02
CA ALA A 15 28.44 -21.93 25.07
C ALA A 15 27.91 -22.09 23.63
N GLU A 16 27.65 -23.33 23.19
CA GLU A 16 27.09 -23.62 21.87
C GLU A 16 25.65 -23.09 21.72
N VAL A 17 24.81 -23.30 22.74
CA VAL A 17 23.44 -22.76 22.78
C VAL A 17 23.46 -21.22 22.78
N GLY A 18 24.41 -20.61 23.51
CA GLY A 18 24.61 -19.16 23.50
C GLY A 18 25.02 -18.62 22.13
N ALA A 19 25.88 -19.33 21.40
CA ALA A 19 26.31 -18.97 20.06
C ALA A 19 25.16 -19.05 19.03
N LEU A 20 24.36 -20.13 19.06
CA LEU A 20 23.17 -20.30 18.21
C LEU A 20 22.11 -19.22 18.49
N ALA A 21 21.88 -18.88 19.76
CA ALA A 21 20.96 -17.81 20.12
C ALA A 21 21.42 -16.44 19.61
N ALA A 22 22.74 -16.18 19.65
CA ALA A 22 23.32 -14.96 19.10
C ALA A 22 23.17 -14.90 17.56
N ASP A 23 23.39 -16.01 16.86
CA ASP A 23 23.25 -16.07 15.40
C ASP A 23 21.81 -15.90 14.93
N VAL A 24 20.84 -16.51 15.63
CA VAL A 24 19.41 -16.30 15.35
C VAL A 24 19.02 -14.84 15.60
N ALA A 25 19.53 -14.22 16.68
CA ALA A 25 19.27 -12.80 16.96
C ALA A 25 19.87 -11.88 15.88
N LEU A 26 21.04 -12.22 15.33
CA LEU A 26 21.65 -11.51 14.22
C LEU A 26 20.82 -11.63 12.94
N LEU A 27 20.34 -12.84 12.61
CA LEU A 27 19.53 -13.09 11.42
C LEU A 27 18.16 -12.37 11.49
N VAL A 28 17.48 -12.43 12.63
CA VAL A 28 16.22 -11.71 12.84
C VAL A 28 16.42 -10.20 12.69
N ARG A 29 17.53 -9.66 13.21
CA ARG A 29 17.87 -8.24 13.08
C ARG A 29 18.23 -7.86 11.64
N SER A 30 18.89 -8.73 10.87
CA SER A 30 19.19 -8.46 9.47
C SER A 30 17.94 -8.50 8.60
N GLU A 31 17.08 -9.49 8.79
CA GLU A 31 15.82 -9.63 8.06
C GLU A 31 14.90 -8.43 8.33
N ALA A 32 14.80 -8.00 9.59
CA ALA A 32 14.02 -6.83 9.98
C ALA A 32 14.57 -5.53 9.35
N ARG A 33 15.89 -5.37 9.25
CA ARG A 33 16.49 -4.21 8.57
C ARG A 33 16.17 -4.20 7.08
N MET A 34 16.24 -5.35 6.43
CA MET A 34 15.97 -5.47 5.00
C MET A 34 14.48 -5.24 4.70
N ALA A 35 13.58 -5.79 5.52
CA ALA A 35 12.14 -5.54 5.42
C ALA A 35 11.79 -4.06 5.62
N VAL A 36 12.42 -3.39 6.60
CA VAL A 36 12.23 -1.94 6.82
C VAL A 36 12.73 -1.13 5.63
N GLN A 37 13.84 -1.51 5.01
CA GLN A 37 14.34 -0.87 3.80
C GLN A 37 13.39 -1.05 2.62
N GLU A 38 12.89 -2.25 2.36
CA GLU A 38 11.96 -2.50 1.26
C GLU A 38 10.65 -1.72 1.45
N VAL A 39 10.12 -1.66 2.67
CA VAL A 39 8.96 -0.83 2.99
C VAL A 39 9.26 0.66 2.76
N SER A 40 10.41 1.16 3.22
CA SER A 40 10.83 2.55 3.01
C SER A 40 10.99 2.89 1.52
N ASP A 41 11.58 2.00 0.74
CA ASP A 41 11.79 2.18 -0.70
C ASP A 41 10.46 2.16 -1.45
N ASN A 42 9.56 1.26 -1.07
CA ASN A 42 8.20 1.22 -1.61
C ASN A 42 7.46 2.53 -1.28
N VAL A 43 7.48 2.98 -0.03
CA VAL A 43 6.87 4.26 0.37
C VAL A 43 7.45 5.44 -0.41
N THR A 44 8.75 5.46 -0.63
CA THR A 44 9.43 6.54 -1.38
C THR A 44 9.04 6.53 -2.86
N LYS A 45 8.97 5.35 -3.49
CA LYS A 45 8.46 5.18 -4.87
C LYS A 45 7.00 5.61 -4.98
N PHE A 46 6.15 5.20 -4.05
CA PHE A 46 4.75 5.64 -3.98
C PHE A 46 4.65 7.15 -3.80
N ARG A 47 5.47 7.76 -2.95
CA ARG A 47 5.51 9.21 -2.75
C ARG A 47 5.92 9.96 -4.01
N GLY A 48 6.96 9.50 -4.71
CA GLY A 48 7.38 10.09 -5.98
C GLY A 48 6.30 9.98 -7.06
N GLY A 49 5.66 8.81 -7.17
CA GLY A 49 4.51 8.60 -8.06
C GLY A 49 3.32 9.48 -7.71
N ALA A 50 2.97 9.57 -6.42
CA ALA A 50 1.86 10.39 -5.93
C ALA A 50 2.08 11.88 -6.20
N VAL A 51 3.29 12.41 -5.99
CA VAL A 51 3.61 13.80 -6.29
C VAL A 51 3.47 14.09 -7.78
N ARG A 52 4.00 13.21 -8.64
CA ARG A 52 3.85 13.36 -10.11
C ARG A 52 2.39 13.30 -10.54
N MET A 53 1.61 12.40 -9.94
CA MET A 53 0.19 12.24 -10.24
C MET A 53 -0.63 13.45 -9.75
N LEU A 54 -0.26 14.04 -8.61
CA LEU A 54 -0.91 15.24 -8.09
C LEU A 54 -0.62 16.47 -8.98
N VAL A 55 0.64 16.66 -9.38
CA VAL A 55 1.06 17.77 -10.26
C VAL A 55 0.50 17.60 -11.67
N GLY A 56 0.63 16.41 -12.25
CA GLY A 56 0.08 16.14 -13.58
C GLY A 56 -1.46 16.20 -13.58
N GLY A 57 -2.08 15.67 -12.53
CA GLY A 57 -3.53 15.71 -12.33
C GLY A 57 -4.06 17.13 -12.16
N SER A 58 -3.37 17.99 -11.41
CA SER A 58 -3.78 19.39 -11.26
C SER A 58 -3.65 20.18 -12.55
N LEU A 59 -2.57 19.96 -13.32
CA LEU A 59 -2.40 20.60 -14.62
C LEU A 59 -3.47 20.15 -15.63
N LEU A 60 -3.78 18.85 -15.66
CA LEU A 60 -4.88 18.31 -16.47
C LEU A 60 -6.24 18.87 -16.04
N ALA A 61 -6.51 18.97 -14.73
CA ALA A 61 -7.75 19.54 -14.23
C ALA A 61 -7.88 21.02 -14.63
N PHE A 62 -6.80 21.80 -14.48
CA PHE A 62 -6.79 23.20 -14.87
C PHE A 62 -6.97 23.39 -16.38
N GLY A 63 -6.22 22.65 -17.20
CA GLY A 63 -6.38 22.65 -18.65
C GLY A 63 -7.78 22.21 -19.09
N GLY A 64 -8.35 21.22 -18.41
CA GLY A 64 -9.71 20.74 -18.64
C GLY A 64 -10.77 21.82 -18.39
N VAL A 65 -10.63 22.63 -17.34
CA VAL A 65 -11.54 23.78 -17.08
C VAL A 65 -11.44 24.81 -18.19
N LEU A 66 -10.23 25.17 -18.64
CA LEU A 66 -10.05 26.11 -19.75
C LEU A 66 -10.66 25.59 -21.06
N LEU A 67 -10.45 24.30 -21.34
CA LEU A 67 -11.00 23.65 -22.53
C LEU A 67 -12.55 23.58 -22.46
N MET A 68 -13.11 23.36 -21.27
CA MET A 68 -14.55 23.39 -21.03
C MET A 68 -15.13 24.79 -21.29
N VAL A 69 -14.50 25.85 -20.79
CA VAL A 69 -14.91 27.23 -21.06
C VAL A 69 -14.84 27.52 -22.57
N ALA A 70 -13.75 27.16 -23.23
CA ALA A 70 -13.60 27.34 -24.67
C ALA A 70 -14.68 26.59 -25.46
N ALA A 71 -14.99 25.34 -25.08
CA ALA A 71 -16.04 24.55 -25.72
C ALA A 71 -17.43 25.17 -25.55
N ILE A 72 -17.75 25.69 -24.35
CA ILE A 72 -19.01 26.40 -24.10
C ILE A 72 -19.10 27.65 -24.96
N LEU A 73 -18.05 28.47 -25.00
CA LEU A 73 -18.04 29.71 -25.78
C LEU A 73 -18.14 29.45 -27.29
N LEU A 74 -17.49 28.38 -27.78
CA LEU A 74 -17.58 27.96 -29.17
C LEU A 74 -18.98 27.47 -29.52
N LEU A 75 -19.58 26.61 -28.69
CA LEU A 75 -20.94 26.10 -28.91
C LEU A 75 -21.97 27.23 -28.81
N ALA A 76 -21.74 28.21 -27.92
CA ALA A 76 -22.60 29.36 -27.75
C ALA A 76 -22.72 30.23 -29.02
N GLN A 77 -21.75 30.18 -29.94
CA GLN A 77 -21.85 30.88 -31.23
C GLN A 77 -22.98 30.35 -32.12
N PHE A 78 -23.41 29.10 -31.91
CA PHE A 78 -24.42 28.44 -32.74
C PHE A 78 -25.80 28.43 -32.10
N ILE A 79 -25.87 28.20 -30.78
CA ILE A 79 -27.13 27.99 -30.08
C ILE A 79 -27.41 29.03 -28.99
N GLY A 80 -26.47 29.93 -28.71
CA GLY A 80 -26.54 30.88 -27.59
C GLY A 80 -25.95 30.32 -26.29
N LEU A 81 -25.64 31.24 -25.36
CA LEU A 81 -24.86 30.91 -24.15
C LEU A 81 -25.57 29.97 -23.18
N LEU A 82 -26.84 30.25 -22.86
CA LEU A 82 -27.64 29.43 -21.93
C LEU A 82 -27.79 27.97 -22.38
N PRO A 83 -28.27 27.66 -23.60
CA PRO A 83 -28.41 26.28 -24.03
C PRO A 83 -27.05 25.58 -24.20
N ALA A 84 -25.98 26.29 -24.55
CA ALA A 84 -24.62 25.73 -24.58
C ALA A 84 -24.15 25.31 -23.17
N LEU A 85 -24.35 26.16 -22.16
CA LEU A 85 -24.05 25.83 -20.76
C LEU A 85 -24.82 24.58 -20.30
N VAL A 86 -26.13 24.53 -20.56
CA VAL A 86 -26.97 23.38 -20.17
C VAL A 86 -26.52 22.10 -20.90
N ALA A 87 -26.25 22.17 -22.20
CA ALA A 87 -25.82 21.02 -22.98
C ALA A 87 -24.48 20.44 -22.47
N VAL A 88 -23.48 21.30 -22.24
CA VAL A 88 -22.17 20.87 -21.73
C VAL A 88 -22.29 20.34 -20.29
N ALA A 89 -23.10 20.97 -19.45
CA ALA A 89 -23.34 20.51 -18.08
C ALA A 89 -24.00 19.12 -18.04
N VAL A 90 -25.03 18.89 -18.87
CA VAL A 90 -25.68 17.58 -18.97
C VAL A 90 -24.71 16.52 -19.49
N LEU A 91 -23.92 16.83 -20.52
CA LEU A 91 -22.92 15.91 -21.05
C LEU A 91 -21.90 15.49 -19.97
N LEU A 92 -21.36 16.45 -19.22
CA LEU A 92 -20.41 16.18 -18.15
C LEU A 92 -21.05 15.42 -16.98
N PHE A 93 -22.30 15.74 -16.63
CA PHE A 93 -23.03 15.03 -15.60
C PHE A 93 -23.21 13.54 -15.95
N LEU A 94 -23.55 13.23 -17.20
CA LEU A 94 -23.70 11.85 -17.67
C LEU A 94 -22.37 11.10 -17.64
N ILE A 95 -21.29 11.71 -18.15
CA ILE A 95 -19.94 11.12 -18.13
C ILE A 95 -19.48 10.91 -16.69
N GLY A 96 -19.63 11.92 -15.83
CA GLY A 96 -19.25 11.85 -14.42
C GLY A 96 -20.05 10.78 -13.65
N GLY A 97 -21.35 10.68 -13.90
CA GLY A 97 -22.20 9.63 -13.34
C GLY A 97 -21.79 8.23 -13.78
N ALA A 98 -21.42 8.04 -15.06
CA ALA A 98 -20.92 6.78 -15.58
C ALA A 98 -19.55 6.40 -14.98
N LEU A 99 -18.64 7.37 -14.82
CA LEU A 99 -17.36 7.15 -14.16
C LEU A 99 -17.53 6.83 -12.66
N LEU A 100 -18.42 7.54 -11.97
CA LEU A 100 -18.67 7.30 -10.54
C LEU A 100 -19.31 5.93 -10.31
N SER A 101 -20.27 5.53 -11.14
CA SER A 101 -20.91 4.22 -11.05
C SER A 101 -19.93 3.08 -11.36
N SER A 102 -19.11 3.19 -12.41
CA SER A 102 -18.09 2.18 -12.74
C SER A 102 -16.98 2.11 -11.67
N GLY A 103 -16.55 3.25 -11.12
CA GLY A 103 -15.61 3.30 -10.01
C GLY A 103 -16.17 2.63 -8.76
N ARG A 104 -17.42 2.93 -8.40
CA ARG A 104 -18.10 2.33 -7.25
C ARG A 104 -18.27 0.82 -7.42
N ALA A 105 -18.59 0.34 -8.62
CA ALA A 105 -18.67 -1.09 -8.92
C ALA A 105 -17.32 -1.80 -8.76
N ARG A 106 -16.23 -1.19 -9.23
CA ARG A 106 -14.87 -1.72 -9.07
C ARG A 106 -14.42 -1.75 -7.62
N LEU A 107 -14.72 -0.70 -6.85
CA LEU A 107 -14.40 -0.61 -5.42
C LEU A 107 -15.23 -1.57 -4.56
N ALA A 108 -16.50 -1.81 -4.91
CA ALA A 108 -17.34 -2.79 -4.23
C ALA A 108 -16.85 -4.24 -4.42
N GLY A 109 -16.24 -4.55 -5.58
CA GLY A 109 -15.59 -5.84 -5.83
C GLY A 109 -14.16 -5.94 -5.30
N ALA A 110 -13.44 -4.82 -5.20
CA ALA A 110 -12.11 -4.79 -4.64
C ALA A 110 -12.19 -4.86 -3.10
N ARG A 111 -11.82 -6.01 -2.52
CA ARG A 111 -11.58 -6.15 -1.08
C ARG A 111 -10.38 -5.26 -0.68
N LEU A 112 -10.64 -3.97 -0.46
CA LEU A 112 -9.66 -2.96 -0.06
C LEU A 112 -9.19 -3.14 1.40
N VAL A 113 -9.90 -3.97 2.17
CA VAL A 113 -9.43 -4.49 3.45
C VAL A 113 -8.92 -5.90 3.20
N PRO A 114 -7.64 -6.21 3.46
CA PRO A 114 -7.14 -7.57 3.42
C PRO A 114 -7.77 -8.35 4.59
N GLY A 115 -9.00 -8.82 4.40
CA GLY A 115 -9.74 -9.62 5.40
C GLY A 115 -9.03 -10.92 5.76
N VAL A 116 -8.10 -11.37 4.90
CA VAL A 116 -7.24 -12.52 5.14
C VAL A 116 -6.18 -12.21 6.21
N SER A 117 -5.69 -10.97 6.32
CA SER A 117 -4.61 -10.63 7.25
C SER A 117 -5.09 -10.50 8.70
N ILE A 118 -6.29 -9.97 8.93
CA ILE A 118 -6.85 -9.85 10.29
C ILE A 118 -7.27 -11.23 10.83
N ALA A 119 -7.83 -12.09 9.98
CA ALA A 119 -8.22 -13.45 10.38
C ALA A 119 -7.01 -14.34 10.70
N ARG A 120 -5.95 -14.25 9.89
CA ARG A 120 -4.69 -14.99 10.14
C ARG A 120 -3.95 -14.47 11.36
N ALA A 121 -3.84 -13.14 11.53
CA ALA A 121 -3.25 -12.55 12.73
C ALA A 121 -3.99 -12.97 14.01
N ARG A 122 -5.33 -13.07 13.98
CA ARG A 122 -6.10 -13.58 15.13
C ARG A 122 -5.86 -15.08 15.40
N GLN A 123 -5.72 -15.91 14.37
CA GLN A 123 -5.38 -17.33 14.53
C GLN A 123 -3.97 -17.53 15.09
N ASP A 124 -3.01 -16.72 14.66
CA ASP A 124 -1.63 -16.83 15.14
C ASP A 124 -1.51 -16.42 16.61
N VAL A 125 -2.21 -15.36 17.03
CA VAL A 125 -2.29 -14.95 18.45
C VAL A 125 -2.92 -16.04 19.30
N ALA A 126 -3.98 -16.69 18.82
CA ALA A 126 -4.65 -17.78 19.55
C ALA A 126 -3.73 -19.00 19.75
N ARG A 127 -2.97 -19.39 18.72
CA ARG A 127 -2.01 -20.52 18.82
C ARG A 127 -0.84 -20.24 19.75
N ILE A 128 -0.41 -18.98 19.85
CA ILE A 128 0.66 -18.58 20.78
C ILE A 128 0.15 -18.61 22.23
N ALA A 129 -1.08 -18.14 22.47
CA ALA A 129 -1.69 -18.19 23.79
C ALA A 129 -1.85 -19.64 24.31
N GLU A 130 -2.19 -20.58 23.43
CA GLU A 130 -2.28 -22.01 23.76
C GLU A 130 -0.94 -22.63 24.17
N ARG A 131 0.18 -22.19 23.57
CA ARG A 131 1.52 -22.73 23.88
C ARG A 131 2.15 -22.15 25.16
N VAL A 132 1.65 -21.01 25.63
CA VAL A 132 2.14 -20.36 26.86
C VAL A 132 1.28 -20.77 28.08
N GLY A 133 0.07 -21.26 27.85
CA GLY A 133 -0.84 -21.76 28.90
C GLY A 133 -0.78 -23.26 29.17
N ALA A 134 0.15 -24.00 28.56
CA ALA A 134 0.31 -25.47 28.67
C ALA A 134 1.66 -25.85 29.29
#